data_AF-A0A1E5UDV6-F1
#
_entry.id   AF-A0A1E5UDV6-F1
#
_cell.length_a   1.000
_cell.length_b   1.000
_cell.length_c   1.000
_cell.angle_alpha   90.00
_cell.angle_beta   90.00
_cell.angle_gamma   90.00
#
_symmetry.space_group_name_H-M   'P 1'
#
loop_
_entity.id
_entity.type
_entity.pdbx_description
1 polymer ?
#
loop_
_entity_poly.entity_id
_entity_poly.type
_entity_poly.pdbx_seq_one_letter_code
_entity_poly.pdbx_strand_id
1 'polypeptide(L)'
;MNEYKNIDKIKPEKLLELAREILDKSDDFVYKSGSQPFLMSFKNEDFYVYIKNISSAYFSDRDKTTRAQLPIKKEFEEIKKSAKTFIFLGYDGINDVYVCWNFNVAKSRLNVGKSVSFYSRSFFQSEVKEGEFVKRLLKNGDTPVFFKRTSLIDFFENIHSFFSTEFGTPEFEKIVYRKDSLEDEFLFYLENHRMLSDKSIKNYFGALKGRITNGINNFFLKDLNSIFFIDDILILNRIHHELFKKEEFKELNIIGKNMYSCAFDAYIDFLKFNSLKNIPKNSLLNESPTEYLSEGKLSKITDLDLLQKIEPYLKSNRILTAAQIVGEYYKNQYVKMELKDWIKLVNDCLPK
;
A
#
# COMPACT_ATOMS: atom_id res chain seq x y z
N MET A 1 19.02 -15.45 4.60
CA MET A 1 18.18 -16.65 4.44
C MET A 1 16.77 -16.29 4.92
N ASN A 2 15.70 -16.58 4.15
CA ASN A 2 14.35 -16.13 4.52
C ASN A 2 13.83 -16.96 5.70
N GLU A 3 13.85 -16.39 6.90
CA GLU A 3 13.41 -17.05 8.14
C GLU A 3 11.97 -17.56 8.06
N TYR A 4 11.12 -16.93 7.21
CA TYR A 4 9.72 -17.31 6.98
C TYR A 4 9.50 -18.51 6.04
N LYS A 5 10.56 -19.08 5.45
CA LYS A 5 10.42 -20.26 4.56
C LYS A 5 10.28 -21.58 5.34
N ASN A 6 10.81 -21.65 6.56
CA ASN A 6 10.92 -22.89 7.35
C ASN A 6 10.32 -22.79 8.76
N ILE A 7 9.41 -21.84 9.02
CA ILE A 7 8.75 -21.74 10.33
C ILE A 7 7.68 -22.81 10.44
N ASP A 8 7.70 -23.56 11.53
CA ASP A 8 6.59 -24.43 11.91
C ASP A 8 5.32 -23.61 12.11
N LYS A 9 4.28 -23.94 11.34
CA LYS A 9 3.00 -23.23 11.42
C LYS A 9 2.36 -23.49 12.77
N ILE A 10 2.06 -22.41 13.49
CA ILE A 10 1.33 -22.48 14.75
C ILE A 10 -0.09 -22.99 14.45
N LYS A 11 -0.52 -24.01 15.19
CA LYS A 11 -1.85 -24.60 14.98
C LYS A 11 -2.97 -23.59 15.28
N PRO A 12 -4.12 -23.68 14.60
CA PRO A 12 -5.26 -22.77 14.82
C PRO A 12 -5.66 -22.60 16.29
N GLU A 13 -5.68 -23.69 17.05
CA GLU A 13 -6.03 -23.71 18.47
C GLU A 13 -5.00 -22.93 19.29
N LYS A 14 -3.72 -23.09 18.96
CA LYS A 14 -2.64 -22.38 19.64
C LYS A 14 -2.65 -20.87 19.34
N LEU A 15 -3.06 -20.47 18.13
CA LEU A 15 -3.26 -19.04 17.82
C LEU A 15 -4.37 -18.42 18.66
N LEU A 16 -5.45 -19.15 18.92
CA LEU A 16 -6.51 -18.71 19.83
C LEU A 16 -5.98 -18.60 21.27
N GLU A 17 -5.27 -19.63 21.76
CA GLU A 17 -4.66 -19.60 23.10
C GLU A 17 -3.74 -18.38 23.29
N LEU A 18 -2.88 -18.08 22.32
CA LEU A 18 -1.95 -16.95 22.38
C LEU A 18 -2.66 -15.60 22.45
N ALA A 19 -3.78 -15.44 21.73
CA ALA A 19 -4.61 -14.23 21.80
C ALA A 19 -5.31 -14.13 23.16
N ARG A 20 -5.86 -15.25 23.64
CA ARG A 20 -6.57 -15.33 24.92
C ARG A 20 -5.66 -15.10 26.12
N GLU A 21 -4.40 -15.52 26.07
CA GLU A 21 -3.40 -15.21 27.10
C GLU A 21 -3.30 -13.71 27.42
N ILE A 22 -3.53 -12.86 26.41
CA ILE A 22 -3.55 -11.41 26.57
C ILE A 22 -4.97 -10.92 26.88
N LEU A 23 -5.97 -11.34 26.10
CA LEU A 23 -7.34 -10.83 26.23
C LEU A 23 -8.02 -11.21 27.55
N ASP A 24 -7.77 -12.42 28.09
CA ASP A 24 -8.33 -12.89 29.37
C ASP A 24 -7.81 -12.05 30.57
N LYS A 25 -6.84 -11.14 30.37
CA LYS A 25 -6.37 -10.18 31.39
C LYS A 25 -7.25 -8.94 31.52
N SER A 26 -8.20 -8.73 30.61
CA SER A 26 -9.11 -7.58 30.62
C SER A 26 -10.51 -8.00 31.04
N ASP A 27 -11.09 -7.28 32.00
CA ASP A 27 -12.48 -7.49 32.43
C ASP A 27 -13.50 -7.15 31.33
N ASP A 28 -13.10 -6.37 30.33
CA ASP A 28 -13.94 -5.99 29.19
C ASP A 28 -14.08 -7.11 28.14
N PHE A 29 -13.25 -8.15 28.22
CA PHE A 29 -13.21 -9.25 27.26
C PHE A 29 -14.14 -10.40 27.66
N VAL A 30 -14.93 -10.88 26.70
CA VAL A 30 -15.74 -12.09 26.87
C VAL A 30 -15.60 -12.99 25.64
N TYR A 31 -14.99 -14.16 25.80
CA TYR A 31 -15.01 -15.21 24.78
C TYR A 31 -16.41 -15.85 24.69
N LYS A 32 -16.93 -16.03 23.46
CA LYS A 32 -18.26 -16.63 23.25
C LYS A 32 -18.19 -18.03 22.64
N SER A 33 -17.53 -18.19 21.49
CA SER A 33 -17.48 -19.49 20.78
C SER A 33 -16.46 -19.50 19.64
N GLY A 34 -16.23 -20.69 19.06
CA GLY A 34 -15.42 -20.87 17.86
C GLY A 34 -13.93 -21.15 18.11
N SER A 35 -13.12 -21.10 17.06
CA SER A 35 -11.67 -21.29 17.17
C SER A 35 -10.95 -20.44 16.14
N GLN A 36 -11.19 -20.70 14.85
CA GLN A 36 -10.71 -19.87 13.74
C GLN A 36 -11.74 -19.91 12.60
N PRO A 37 -12.65 -18.91 12.49
CA PRO A 37 -12.80 -17.74 13.35
C PRO A 37 -13.38 -18.07 14.73
N PHE A 38 -13.19 -17.16 15.69
CA PHE A 38 -13.87 -17.17 16.98
C PHE A 38 -14.70 -15.90 17.17
N LEU A 39 -15.75 -16.00 17.97
CA LEU A 39 -16.62 -14.91 18.37
C LEU A 39 -16.25 -14.49 19.79
N MET A 40 -16.07 -13.18 19.96
CA MET A 40 -15.79 -12.55 21.25
C MET A 40 -16.61 -11.27 21.41
N SER A 41 -16.72 -10.78 22.64
CA SER A 41 -17.10 -9.41 22.94
C SER A 41 -15.92 -8.67 23.58
N PHE A 42 -15.84 -7.37 23.31
CA PHE A 42 -14.96 -6.44 24.00
C PHE A 42 -15.73 -5.13 24.23
N LYS A 43 -15.80 -4.62 25.46
CA LYS A 43 -16.60 -3.43 25.84
C LYS A 43 -18.05 -3.47 25.31
N ASN A 44 -18.68 -4.65 25.40
CA ASN A 44 -20.04 -4.94 24.93
C ASN A 44 -20.26 -4.87 23.40
N GLU A 45 -19.21 -4.77 22.59
CA GLU A 45 -19.29 -4.94 21.13
C GLU A 45 -18.85 -6.35 20.74
N ASP A 46 -19.52 -6.95 19.74
CA ASP A 46 -19.22 -8.30 19.28
C ASP A 46 -18.34 -8.31 18.02
N PHE A 47 -17.27 -9.09 18.06
CA PHE A 47 -16.30 -9.24 16.98
C PHE A 47 -16.16 -10.70 16.55
N TYR A 48 -16.14 -10.93 15.24
CA TYR A 48 -15.58 -12.15 14.67
C TYR A 48 -14.11 -11.93 14.41
N VAL A 49 -13.25 -12.72 15.05
CA VAL A 49 -11.79 -12.61 14.89
C VAL A 49 -11.27 -13.87 14.21
N TYR A 50 -10.45 -13.68 13.18
CA TYR A 50 -9.77 -14.76 12.46
C TYR A 50 -8.28 -14.49 12.40
N ILE A 51 -7.49 -15.41 12.97
CA ILE A 51 -6.03 -15.30 13.05
C ILE A 51 -5.40 -16.36 12.16
N LYS A 52 -4.44 -15.95 11.34
CA LYS A 52 -3.64 -16.84 10.49
C LYS A 52 -2.16 -16.57 10.67
N ASN A 53 -1.36 -17.62 10.60
CA ASN A 53 0.09 -17.47 10.50
C ASN A 53 0.46 -16.60 9.29
N ILE A 54 1.40 -15.69 9.50
CA ILE A 54 2.12 -15.02 8.43
C ILE A 54 3.14 -16.02 7.87
N SER A 55 3.17 -16.16 6.55
CA SER A 55 4.16 -16.98 5.85
C SER A 55 4.80 -16.24 4.69
N SER A 56 5.94 -16.72 4.21
CA SER A 56 6.54 -16.22 2.97
C SER A 56 5.53 -16.31 1.83
N ALA A 57 5.52 -15.30 0.96
CA ALA A 57 4.65 -15.29 -0.23
C ALA A 57 5.22 -16.11 -1.41
N TYR A 58 6.36 -16.79 -1.22
CA TYR A 58 7.01 -17.69 -2.18
C TYR A 58 7.32 -17.05 -3.55
N PHE A 59 7.73 -15.79 -3.53
CA PHE A 59 8.31 -15.13 -4.71
C PHE A 59 9.83 -15.37 -4.70
N SER A 60 10.38 -15.89 -5.80
CA SER A 60 11.83 -16.14 -5.95
C SER A 60 12.66 -14.85 -5.93
N ASP A 61 12.05 -13.73 -6.31
CA ASP A 61 12.61 -12.38 -6.40
C ASP A 61 12.27 -11.46 -5.20
N ARG A 62 11.38 -11.89 -4.28
CA ARG A 62 10.89 -11.06 -3.14
C ARG A 62 10.84 -11.85 -1.84
N ASP A 63 12.00 -12.22 -1.35
CA ASP A 63 12.16 -12.97 -0.11
C ASP A 63 11.58 -12.25 1.12
N LYS A 64 11.57 -10.91 1.16
CA LYS A 64 10.99 -10.12 2.27
C LYS A 64 9.46 -9.98 2.23
N THR A 65 8.78 -10.51 1.22
CA THR A 65 7.30 -10.42 1.13
C THR A 65 6.65 -11.54 1.91
N THR A 66 5.85 -11.16 2.90
CA THR A 66 5.05 -12.11 3.69
C THR A 66 3.56 -11.90 3.44
N ARG A 67 2.74 -12.88 3.79
CA ARG A 67 1.29 -12.84 3.61
C ARG A 67 0.55 -13.65 4.66
N ALA A 68 -0.70 -13.31 4.90
CA ALA A 68 -1.69 -14.21 5.49
C ALA A 68 -2.74 -14.54 4.43
N GLN A 69 -3.24 -15.78 4.44
CA GLN A 69 -4.17 -16.27 3.44
C GLN A 69 -5.53 -16.57 4.07
N LEU A 70 -6.57 -15.98 3.50
CA LEU A 70 -7.97 -16.13 3.87
C LEU A 70 -8.62 -17.21 2.98
N PRO A 71 -8.87 -18.44 3.49
CA PRO A 71 -9.45 -19.53 2.70
C PRO A 71 -10.97 -19.39 2.58
N ILE A 72 -11.60 -20.28 1.81
CA ILE A 72 -13.05 -20.46 1.84
C ILE A 72 -13.45 -21.24 3.10
N LYS A 73 -14.48 -20.75 3.81
CA LYS A 73 -15.12 -21.45 4.94
C LYS A 73 -16.64 -21.29 4.88
N LYS A 74 -17.36 -22.33 5.32
CA LYS A 74 -18.83 -22.29 5.40
C LYS A 74 -19.31 -21.19 6.36
N GLU A 75 -18.64 -21.05 7.51
CA GLU A 75 -18.97 -20.03 8.52
C GLU A 75 -18.86 -18.59 7.98
N PHE A 76 -18.01 -18.35 6.98
CA PHE A 76 -17.79 -17.01 6.44
C PHE A 76 -18.99 -16.44 5.70
N GLU A 77 -19.90 -17.27 5.17
CA GLU A 77 -21.14 -16.78 4.56
C GLU A 77 -22.03 -16.06 5.58
N GLU A 78 -22.18 -16.65 6.76
CA GLU A 78 -23.01 -16.08 7.83
C GLU A 78 -22.33 -14.87 8.49
N ILE A 79 -21.01 -14.91 8.64
CA ILE A 79 -20.21 -13.78 9.13
C ILE A 79 -20.30 -12.59 8.18
N LYS A 80 -20.26 -12.84 6.86
CA LYS A 80 -20.35 -11.78 5.84
C LYS A 80 -21.69 -11.05 5.87
N LYS A 81 -22.79 -11.77 6.14
CA LYS A 81 -24.15 -11.21 6.28
C LYS A 81 -24.38 -10.52 7.63
N SER A 82 -23.62 -10.88 8.66
CA SER A 82 -23.77 -10.31 10.00
C SER A 82 -23.42 -8.82 10.03
N ALA A 83 -24.06 -8.05 10.90
CA ALA A 83 -23.65 -6.66 11.16
C ALA A 83 -22.32 -6.56 11.95
N LYS A 84 -21.91 -7.65 12.64
CA LYS A 84 -20.72 -7.69 13.50
C LYS A 84 -19.42 -7.44 12.73
N THR A 85 -18.47 -6.75 13.34
CA THR A 85 -17.16 -6.47 12.74
C THR A 85 -16.35 -7.76 12.58
N PHE A 86 -15.72 -7.94 11.42
CA PHE A 86 -14.84 -9.08 11.13
C PHE A 86 -13.39 -8.61 11.10
N ILE A 87 -12.60 -9.03 12.07
CA ILE A 87 -11.19 -8.69 12.21
C ILE A 87 -10.34 -9.84 11.67
N PHE A 88 -9.48 -9.52 10.71
CA PHE A 88 -8.52 -10.47 10.15
C PHE A 88 -7.10 -10.11 10.58
N LEU A 89 -6.48 -11.00 11.35
CA LEU A 89 -5.13 -10.85 11.88
C LEU A 89 -4.17 -11.86 11.25
N GLY A 90 -3.01 -11.37 10.84
CA GLY A 90 -1.83 -12.17 10.56
C GLY A 90 -0.95 -12.21 11.79
N TYR A 91 -0.57 -13.39 12.27
CA TYR A 91 0.38 -13.52 13.38
C TYR A 91 1.76 -13.92 12.86
N ASP A 92 2.75 -13.11 13.18
CA ASP A 92 4.16 -13.39 13.00
C ASP A 92 4.75 -13.91 14.32
N GLY A 93 4.98 -15.23 14.37
CA GLY A 93 5.56 -15.88 15.53
C GLY A 93 7.06 -15.63 15.74
N ILE A 94 7.79 -15.07 14.76
CA ILE A 94 9.21 -14.70 14.94
C ILE A 94 9.30 -13.42 15.77
N ASN A 95 8.56 -12.39 15.37
CA ASN A 95 8.65 -11.07 15.99
C ASN A 95 7.62 -10.84 17.10
N ASP A 96 6.74 -11.81 17.37
CA ASP A 96 5.58 -11.70 18.29
C ASP A 96 4.67 -10.51 17.92
N VAL A 97 4.32 -10.42 16.64
CA VAL A 97 3.60 -9.28 16.04
C VAL A 97 2.31 -9.74 15.38
N TYR A 98 1.24 -8.98 15.61
CA TYR A 98 0.03 -9.03 14.79
C TYR A 98 0.08 -7.99 13.68
N VAL A 99 -0.48 -8.38 12.54
CA VAL A 99 -0.77 -7.51 11.41
C VAL A 99 -2.28 -7.54 11.18
N CYS A 100 -2.94 -6.41 11.39
CA CYS A 100 -4.35 -6.24 11.06
C CYS A 100 -4.50 -5.53 9.72
N TRP A 101 -5.27 -6.09 8.81
CA TRP A 101 -5.71 -5.37 7.62
C TRP A 101 -7.04 -4.66 7.89
N ASN A 102 -7.40 -3.70 7.04
CA ASN A 102 -8.67 -2.98 7.16
C ASN A 102 -9.84 -3.97 7.21
N PHE A 103 -10.57 -3.99 8.34
CA PHE A 103 -11.62 -4.97 8.61
C PHE A 103 -12.79 -4.88 7.63
N ASN A 104 -13.06 -3.71 7.03
CA ASN A 104 -14.09 -3.56 6.00
C ASN A 104 -13.68 -4.26 4.69
N VAL A 105 -12.42 -4.06 4.28
CA VAL A 105 -11.86 -4.72 3.10
C VAL A 105 -11.77 -6.23 3.34
N ALA A 106 -11.31 -6.65 4.53
CA ALA A 106 -11.20 -8.06 4.88
C ALA A 106 -12.55 -8.78 4.81
N LYS A 107 -13.60 -8.18 5.40
CA LYS A 107 -14.95 -8.74 5.40
C LYS A 107 -15.55 -8.85 3.99
N SER A 108 -15.38 -7.84 3.15
CA SER A 108 -15.89 -7.88 1.76
C SER A 108 -15.27 -9.01 0.93
N ARG A 109 -14.02 -9.38 1.24
CA ARG A 109 -13.23 -10.42 0.56
C ARG A 109 -13.49 -11.84 1.05
N LEU A 110 -14.34 -12.03 2.07
CA LEU A 110 -14.74 -13.36 2.53
C LEU A 110 -15.38 -14.17 1.39
N ASN A 111 -14.87 -15.39 1.19
CA ASN A 111 -15.29 -16.35 0.17
C ASN A 111 -15.25 -15.85 -1.29
N VAL A 112 -14.57 -14.73 -1.59
CA VAL A 112 -14.48 -14.19 -2.97
C VAL A 112 -13.60 -15.06 -3.88
N GLY A 113 -12.62 -15.77 -3.33
CA GLY A 113 -11.76 -16.68 -4.08
C GLY A 113 -11.27 -17.83 -3.22
N LYS A 114 -10.67 -18.86 -3.85
CA LYS A 114 -10.20 -20.08 -3.16
C LYS A 114 -9.29 -19.79 -1.97
N SER A 115 -8.40 -18.79 -2.11
CA SER A 115 -7.55 -18.31 -1.04
C SER A 115 -7.09 -16.87 -1.32
N VAL A 116 -7.69 -15.90 -0.64
CA VAL A 116 -7.35 -14.48 -0.81
C VAL A 116 -6.10 -14.16 0.01
N SER A 117 -5.08 -13.58 -0.63
CA SER A 117 -3.84 -13.21 0.04
C SER A 117 -3.88 -11.76 0.51
N PHE A 118 -3.53 -11.55 1.77
CA PHE A 118 -3.29 -10.24 2.35
C PHE A 118 -1.80 -10.09 2.61
N TYR A 119 -1.18 -9.11 1.96
CA TYR A 119 0.27 -8.97 1.94
C TYR A 119 0.78 -8.10 3.09
N SER A 120 2.03 -8.35 3.45
CA SER A 120 2.83 -7.59 4.40
C SER A 120 4.33 -7.71 4.05
N ARG A 121 5.22 -7.24 4.93
CA ARG A 121 6.68 -7.32 4.78
C ARG A 121 7.32 -7.70 6.11
N SER A 122 8.26 -8.64 6.06
CA SER A 122 8.99 -9.10 7.24
C SER A 122 9.73 -7.96 7.93
N PHE A 123 10.33 -7.04 7.15
CA PHE A 123 11.01 -5.86 7.69
C PHE A 123 10.08 -4.98 8.55
N PHE A 124 8.83 -4.76 8.12
CA PHE A 124 7.88 -4.00 8.93
C PHE A 124 7.46 -4.75 10.20
N GLN A 125 7.45 -6.09 10.19
CA GLN A 125 7.19 -6.88 11.39
C GLN A 125 8.35 -6.77 12.39
N SER A 126 9.60 -6.78 11.93
CA SER A 126 10.79 -6.68 12.80
C SER A 126 10.99 -5.29 13.43
N GLU A 127 10.44 -4.23 12.84
CA GLU A 127 10.56 -2.85 13.35
C GLU A 127 9.61 -2.52 14.51
N VAL A 128 8.55 -3.32 14.72
CA VAL A 128 7.52 -3.02 15.71
C VAL A 128 8.10 -3.10 17.11
N LYS A 129 7.92 -2.04 17.89
CA LYS A 129 8.32 -1.98 19.30
C LYS A 129 7.13 -2.22 20.24
N GLU A 130 7.47 -2.55 21.48
CA GLU A 130 6.49 -2.71 22.56
C GLU A 130 5.68 -1.42 22.76
N GLY A 131 4.36 -1.55 22.85
CA GLY A 131 3.44 -0.40 23.01
C GLY A 131 3.23 0.45 21.75
N GLU A 132 3.78 0.07 20.59
CA GLU A 132 3.65 0.83 19.35
C GLU A 132 2.61 0.22 18.39
N PHE A 133 1.80 1.10 17.78
CA PHE A 133 0.95 0.79 16.64
C PHE A 133 1.51 1.41 15.36
N VAL A 134 2.09 0.59 14.49
CA VAL A 134 2.69 1.06 13.24
C VAL A 134 1.72 0.89 12.09
N LYS A 135 1.43 1.97 11.35
CA LYS A 135 0.70 1.90 10.06
C LYS A 135 1.70 1.99 8.91
N ARG A 136 1.58 1.12 7.91
CA ARG A 136 2.46 1.15 6.71
C ARG A 136 1.64 1.07 5.44
N LEU A 137 1.83 2.03 4.53
CA LEU A 137 1.27 1.99 3.19
C LEU A 137 2.04 0.97 2.33
N LEU A 138 1.33 -0.02 1.80
CA LEU A 138 1.89 -1.01 0.88
C LEU A 138 1.73 -0.54 -0.58
N LYS A 139 2.54 -1.10 -1.48
CA LYS A 139 2.48 -0.80 -2.93
C LYS A 139 1.10 -1.06 -3.56
N ASN A 140 0.29 -1.94 -2.97
CA ASN A 140 -1.07 -2.25 -3.43
C ASN A 140 -2.14 -1.32 -2.84
N GLY A 141 -1.74 -0.27 -2.11
CA GLY A 141 -2.64 0.69 -1.46
C GLY A 141 -3.18 0.26 -0.09
N ASP A 142 -2.96 -0.99 0.32
CA ASP A 142 -3.37 -1.45 1.65
C ASP A 142 -2.52 -0.76 2.72
N THR A 143 -3.14 -0.37 3.84
CA THR A 143 -2.44 0.23 4.99
C THR A 143 -2.69 -0.62 6.25
N PRO A 144 -2.05 -1.79 6.39
CA PRO A 144 -2.17 -2.60 7.60
C PRO A 144 -1.57 -1.91 8.82
N VAL A 145 -2.10 -2.30 9.99
CA VAL A 145 -1.63 -1.91 11.33
C VAL A 145 -0.83 -3.07 11.90
N PHE A 146 0.34 -2.77 12.44
CA PHE A 146 1.26 -3.72 13.05
C PHE A 146 1.43 -3.38 14.53
N PHE A 147 1.39 -4.39 15.39
CA PHE A 147 1.50 -4.19 16.84
C PHE A 147 1.95 -5.49 17.53
N LYS A 148 2.55 -5.38 18.70
CA LYS A 148 2.95 -6.54 19.50
C LYS A 148 1.73 -7.28 20.05
N ARG A 149 1.84 -8.60 20.23
CA ARG A 149 0.76 -9.42 20.81
C ARG A 149 0.31 -8.91 22.18
N THR A 150 1.25 -8.43 22.99
CA THR A 150 1.02 -7.79 24.30
C THR A 150 0.09 -6.57 24.23
N SER A 151 0.10 -5.81 23.13
CA SER A 151 -0.78 -4.65 22.88
C SER A 151 -2.15 -5.04 22.33
N LEU A 152 -2.55 -6.31 22.38
CA LEU A 152 -3.83 -6.77 21.82
C LEU A 152 -5.04 -6.17 22.55
N ILE A 153 -4.97 -5.93 23.87
CA ILE A 153 -6.03 -5.21 24.59
C ILE A 153 -6.13 -3.78 24.07
N ASP A 154 -5.04 -3.02 24.08
CA ASP A 154 -4.96 -1.63 23.59
C ASP A 154 -5.46 -1.51 22.13
N PHE A 155 -5.21 -2.54 21.31
CA PHE A 155 -5.71 -2.61 19.95
C PHE A 155 -7.25 -2.60 19.91
N PHE A 156 -7.89 -3.43 20.74
CA PHE A 156 -9.36 -3.47 20.82
C PHE A 156 -9.94 -2.21 21.47
N GLU A 157 -9.24 -1.58 22.41
CA GLU A 157 -9.65 -0.28 22.96
C GLU A 157 -9.72 0.81 21.89
N ASN A 158 -8.82 0.73 20.90
CA ASN A 158 -8.66 1.74 19.86
C ASN A 158 -9.14 1.25 18.48
N ILE A 159 -9.89 0.14 18.41
CA ILE A 159 -10.18 -0.56 17.14
C ILE A 159 -10.77 0.35 16.06
N HIS A 160 -11.69 1.23 16.45
CA HIS A 160 -12.40 2.14 15.55
C HIS A 160 -11.55 3.33 15.07
N SER A 161 -10.45 3.63 15.75
CA SER A 161 -9.49 4.66 15.33
C SER A 161 -8.54 4.19 14.22
N PHE A 162 -8.36 2.87 14.08
CA PHE A 162 -7.34 2.33 13.19
C PHE A 162 -7.79 2.35 11.73
N PHE A 163 -9.05 1.99 11.50
CA PHE A 163 -9.63 1.82 10.17
C PHE A 163 -10.98 2.51 10.06
N SER A 164 -11.09 3.68 10.71
CA SER A 164 -12.31 4.46 10.88
C SER A 164 -13.19 4.40 9.63
N THR A 165 -14.37 3.84 9.84
CA THR A 165 -15.49 3.80 8.92
C THR A 165 -16.32 5.06 8.95
N GLU A 166 -15.82 6.18 9.49
CA GLU A 166 -16.53 7.45 9.45
C GLU A 166 -16.65 7.96 8.01
N PHE A 167 -17.59 7.36 7.27
CA PHE A 167 -18.51 7.98 6.33
C PHE A 167 -19.54 8.84 7.10
N GLY A 168 -19.11 9.56 8.15
CA GLY A 168 -19.84 10.72 8.65
C GLY A 168 -19.75 11.82 7.61
N THR A 169 -20.77 12.69 7.54
CA THR A 169 -20.67 13.97 6.84
C THR A 169 -19.32 14.60 7.21
N PRO A 170 -18.43 14.77 6.24
CA PRO A 170 -17.05 15.10 6.50
C PRO A 170 -16.94 16.45 7.21
N GLU A 171 -16.17 16.51 8.28
CA GLU A 171 -15.53 17.78 8.69
C GLU A 171 -14.43 18.11 7.66
N PHE A 172 -14.82 18.28 6.40
CA PHE A 172 -14.02 18.95 5.38
C PHE A 172 -13.63 20.38 5.80
N GLU A 173 -14.30 20.92 6.83
CA GLU A 173 -14.04 22.20 7.46
C GLU A 173 -12.66 22.31 8.15
N LYS A 174 -11.95 21.20 8.36
CA LYS A 174 -10.60 21.18 8.98
C LYS A 174 -9.46 20.92 8.00
N ILE A 175 -9.67 21.10 6.69
CA ILE A 175 -8.57 21.00 5.72
C ILE A 175 -7.64 22.21 5.87
N VAL A 176 -6.37 21.92 6.14
CA VAL A 176 -5.30 22.91 6.04
C VAL A 176 -4.84 22.96 4.60
N TYR A 177 -5.20 24.04 3.91
CA TYR A 177 -4.72 24.29 2.55
C TYR A 177 -3.27 24.76 2.56
N ARG A 178 -2.54 24.40 1.51
CA ARG A 178 -1.25 25.01 1.22
C ARG A 178 -1.41 26.51 0.97
N LYS A 179 -0.38 27.28 1.33
CA LYS A 179 -0.29 28.69 0.91
C LYS A 179 -0.01 28.81 -0.59
N ASP A 180 0.85 27.91 -1.09
CA ASP A 180 1.30 27.91 -2.48
C ASP A 180 0.65 26.76 -3.26
N SER A 181 0.20 27.08 -4.47
CA SER A 181 -0.39 26.13 -5.40
C SER A 181 0.66 25.17 -5.96
N LEU A 182 0.30 23.90 -6.12
CA LEU A 182 1.15 22.87 -6.72
C LEU A 182 0.99 22.74 -8.24
N GLU A 183 0.46 23.76 -8.91
CA GLU A 183 0.18 23.74 -10.36
C GLU A 183 1.45 23.50 -11.19
N ASP A 184 2.53 24.25 -10.91
CA ASP A 184 3.76 24.21 -11.69
C ASP A 184 4.51 22.90 -11.46
N GLU A 185 4.59 22.42 -10.22
CA GLU A 185 5.21 21.14 -9.90
C GLU A 185 4.44 19.97 -10.49
N PHE A 186 3.11 20.05 -10.53
CA PHE A 186 2.29 19.03 -11.15
C PHE A 186 2.45 19.02 -12.68
N LEU A 187 2.47 20.18 -13.33
CA LEU A 187 2.74 20.28 -14.76
C LEU A 187 4.12 19.72 -15.11
N PHE A 188 5.14 20.10 -14.35
CA PHE A 188 6.49 19.56 -14.47
C PHE A 188 6.49 18.03 -14.32
N TYR A 189 5.74 17.48 -13.37
CA TYR A 189 5.61 16.04 -13.18
C TYR A 189 4.93 15.34 -14.37
N LEU A 190 3.86 15.90 -14.92
CA LEU A 190 3.18 15.29 -16.07
C LEU A 190 4.06 15.25 -17.32
N GLU A 191 4.82 16.32 -17.55
CA GLU A 191 5.76 16.43 -18.67
C GLU A 191 6.99 15.54 -18.45
N ASN A 192 7.68 15.72 -17.32
CA ASN A 192 9.02 15.18 -17.11
C ASN A 192 9.07 13.84 -16.37
N HIS A 193 7.98 13.41 -15.74
CA HIS A 193 7.91 12.09 -15.10
C HIS A 193 6.95 11.15 -15.82
N ARG A 194 5.75 11.62 -16.17
CA ARG A 194 4.77 10.80 -16.88
C ARG A 194 4.94 10.82 -18.40
N MET A 195 5.77 11.71 -18.95
CA MET A 195 6.04 11.82 -20.40
C MET A 195 4.75 11.93 -21.22
N LEU A 196 3.75 12.67 -20.69
CA LEU A 196 2.46 12.83 -21.36
C LEU A 196 2.56 13.84 -22.50
N SER A 197 1.77 13.63 -23.54
CA SER A 197 1.63 14.64 -24.61
C SER A 197 0.98 15.93 -24.09
N ASP A 198 1.31 17.07 -24.69
CA ASP A 198 0.72 18.39 -24.36
C ASP A 198 -0.81 18.36 -24.31
N LYS A 199 -1.43 17.61 -25.23
CA LYS A 199 -2.89 17.43 -25.26
C LYS A 199 -3.39 16.73 -24.00
N SER A 200 -2.73 15.67 -23.56
CA SER A 200 -3.07 14.95 -22.34
C SER A 200 -2.81 15.78 -21.09
N ILE A 201 -1.69 16.52 -21.05
CA ILE A 201 -1.36 17.45 -19.96
C ILE A 201 -2.46 18.50 -19.82
N LYS A 202 -2.82 19.16 -20.93
CA LYS A 202 -3.89 20.18 -20.95
C LYS A 202 -5.23 19.60 -20.51
N ASN A 203 -5.55 18.38 -20.93
CA ASN A 203 -6.78 17.70 -20.53
C ASN A 203 -6.81 17.39 -19.03
N TYR A 204 -5.73 16.83 -18.48
CA TYR A 204 -5.67 16.45 -17.07
C TYR A 204 -5.67 17.68 -16.16
N PHE A 205 -4.83 18.65 -16.48
CA PHE A 205 -4.75 19.91 -15.76
C PHE A 205 -6.08 20.67 -15.81
N GLY A 206 -6.71 20.76 -17.01
CA GLY A 206 -8.00 21.40 -17.19
C GLY A 206 -9.14 20.68 -16.46
N ALA A 207 -9.12 19.34 -16.42
CA ALA A 207 -10.09 18.54 -15.68
C ALA A 207 -10.01 18.81 -14.16
N LEU A 208 -8.78 18.84 -13.62
CA LEU A 208 -8.49 19.11 -12.21
C LEU A 208 -8.91 20.52 -11.79
N LYS A 209 -8.46 21.54 -12.55
CA LYS A 209 -8.76 22.95 -12.27
C LYS A 209 -10.23 23.32 -12.50
N GLY A 210 -10.89 22.64 -13.43
CA GLY A 210 -12.27 22.90 -13.79
C GLY A 210 -13.25 21.96 -13.09
N ARG A 211 -13.72 20.95 -13.82
CA ARG A 211 -14.83 20.08 -13.41
C ARG A 211 -14.60 19.44 -12.05
N ILE A 212 -13.40 18.94 -11.78
CA ILE A 212 -13.09 18.27 -10.50
C ILE A 212 -13.13 19.27 -9.34
N THR A 213 -12.42 20.40 -9.43
CA THR A 213 -12.46 21.45 -8.38
C THR A 213 -13.90 21.93 -8.13
N ASN A 214 -14.70 22.14 -9.18
CA ASN A 214 -16.11 22.52 -9.04
C ASN A 214 -16.94 21.43 -8.35
N GLY A 215 -16.73 20.15 -8.69
CA GLY A 215 -17.38 19.04 -8.00
C GLY A 215 -17.01 18.98 -6.53
N ILE A 216 -15.74 19.24 -6.21
CA ILE A 216 -15.28 19.33 -4.82
C ILE A 216 -15.98 20.46 -4.09
N ASN A 217 -16.09 21.64 -4.70
CA ASN A 217 -16.81 22.78 -4.12
C ASN A 217 -18.32 22.53 -3.92
N ASN A 218 -18.93 21.75 -4.81
CA ASN A 218 -20.36 21.50 -4.75
C ASN A 218 -20.73 20.47 -3.67
N PHE A 219 -19.87 19.47 -3.46
CA PHE A 219 -20.22 18.31 -2.62
C PHE A 219 -19.45 18.23 -1.30
N PHE A 220 -18.30 18.87 -1.20
CA PHE A 220 -17.31 18.56 -0.16
C PHE A 220 -16.76 19.81 0.53
N LEU A 221 -16.12 20.71 -0.22
CA LEU A 221 -15.49 21.92 0.30
C LEU A 221 -16.30 23.15 -0.09
N LYS A 222 -16.13 24.26 0.61
CA LYS A 222 -16.60 25.56 0.12
C LYS A 222 -15.40 26.41 -0.21
N ASP A 223 -15.50 27.20 -1.28
CA ASP A 223 -14.53 28.22 -1.68
C ASP A 223 -13.11 27.70 -1.95
N LEU A 224 -12.97 26.43 -2.36
CA LEU A 224 -11.71 25.90 -2.87
C LEU A 224 -11.38 26.57 -4.20
N ASN A 225 -10.32 27.37 -4.22
CA ASN A 225 -9.83 27.99 -5.46
C ASN A 225 -9.36 26.95 -6.49
N SER A 226 -8.69 25.90 -6.01
CA SER A 226 -8.15 24.83 -6.86
C SER A 226 -7.78 23.60 -6.02
N ILE A 227 -7.97 22.41 -6.57
CA ILE A 227 -7.48 21.16 -5.97
C ILE A 227 -5.97 21.17 -5.71
N PHE A 228 -5.21 21.99 -6.43
CA PHE A 228 -3.74 22.10 -6.30
C PHE A 228 -3.28 22.74 -4.98
N PHE A 229 -4.19 23.23 -4.13
CA PHE A 229 -3.90 23.67 -2.77
C PHE A 229 -4.03 22.55 -1.73
N ILE A 230 -4.47 21.35 -2.12
CA ILE A 230 -4.63 20.19 -1.25
C ILE A 230 -3.48 19.22 -1.52
N ASP A 231 -2.67 18.93 -0.49
CA ASP A 231 -1.61 17.91 -0.53
C ASP A 231 -1.87 16.72 0.41
N ASP A 232 -2.97 16.73 1.17
CA ASP A 232 -3.39 15.60 1.98
C ASP A 232 -3.92 14.46 1.10
N ILE A 233 -3.05 13.46 0.89
CA ILE A 233 -3.33 12.27 0.09
C ILE A 233 -4.53 11.47 0.63
N LEU A 234 -4.72 11.41 1.96
CA LEU A 234 -5.82 10.64 2.55
C LEU A 234 -7.16 11.30 2.24
N ILE A 235 -7.22 12.62 2.39
CA ILE A 235 -8.40 13.43 2.06
C ILE A 235 -8.69 13.34 0.55
N LEU A 236 -7.68 13.46 -0.30
CA LEU A 236 -7.85 13.34 -1.75
C LEU A 236 -8.35 11.97 -2.19
N ASN A 237 -7.85 10.87 -1.61
CA ASN A 237 -8.36 9.53 -1.90
C ASN A 237 -9.85 9.39 -1.49
N ARG A 238 -10.24 10.00 -0.37
CA ARG A 238 -11.62 10.00 0.11
C ARG A 238 -12.53 10.83 -0.79
N ILE A 239 -12.12 12.05 -1.13
CA ILE A 239 -12.82 12.92 -2.08
C ILE A 239 -12.98 12.20 -3.42
N HIS A 240 -11.91 11.61 -3.96
CA HIS A 240 -11.95 10.85 -5.20
C HIS A 240 -13.01 9.74 -5.13
N HIS A 241 -12.97 8.91 -4.09
CA HIS A 241 -13.92 7.81 -3.92
C HIS A 241 -15.38 8.28 -3.85
N GLU A 242 -15.66 9.35 -3.10
CA GLU A 242 -17.02 9.87 -2.94
C GLU A 242 -17.51 10.68 -4.15
N LEU A 243 -16.61 11.39 -4.84
CA LEU A 243 -16.95 12.22 -6.01
C LEU A 243 -17.47 11.32 -7.13
N PHE A 244 -16.75 10.26 -7.45
CA PHE A 244 -17.09 9.36 -8.55
C PHE A 244 -18.22 8.36 -8.22
N LYS A 245 -18.76 8.38 -6.99
CA LYS A 245 -20.06 7.77 -6.67
C LYS A 245 -21.25 8.65 -7.02
N LYS A 246 -21.07 9.97 -7.16
CA LYS A 246 -22.16 10.87 -7.55
C LYS A 246 -22.54 10.58 -9.00
N GLU A 247 -23.84 10.44 -9.29
CA GLU A 247 -24.29 10.03 -10.62
C GLU A 247 -23.81 10.99 -11.71
N GLU A 248 -23.82 12.30 -11.45
CA GLU A 248 -23.28 13.33 -12.37
C GLU A 248 -21.81 13.06 -12.73
N PHE A 249 -20.97 12.74 -11.75
CA PHE A 249 -19.55 12.49 -11.98
C PHE A 249 -19.28 11.11 -12.58
N LYS A 250 -20.11 10.12 -12.25
CA LYS A 250 -20.06 8.79 -12.88
C LYS A 250 -20.38 8.88 -14.37
N GLU A 251 -21.44 9.59 -14.75
CA GLU A 251 -21.81 9.85 -16.14
C GLU A 251 -20.74 10.69 -16.85
N LEU A 252 -20.29 11.79 -16.22
CA LEU A 252 -19.23 12.65 -16.76
C LEU A 252 -17.94 11.86 -17.03
N ASN A 253 -17.57 10.93 -16.15
CA ASN A 253 -16.38 10.11 -16.32
C ASN A 253 -16.53 9.11 -17.47
N ILE A 254 -17.72 8.51 -17.63
CA ILE A 254 -18.02 7.62 -18.77
C ILE A 254 -17.91 8.40 -20.09
N ILE A 255 -18.55 9.57 -20.19
CA ILE A 255 -18.49 10.44 -21.37
C ILE A 255 -17.05 10.86 -21.66
N GLY A 256 -16.31 11.21 -20.61
CA GLY A 256 -14.89 11.55 -20.66
C GLY A 256 -13.96 10.38 -20.88
N LYS A 257 -14.46 9.15 -21.10
CA LYS A 257 -13.65 7.92 -21.26
C LYS A 257 -12.63 7.72 -20.12
N ASN A 258 -13.09 7.89 -18.89
CA ASN A 258 -12.33 7.81 -17.64
C ASN A 258 -11.25 8.89 -17.44
N MET A 259 -11.18 9.91 -18.30
CA MET A 259 -10.17 10.97 -18.21
C MET A 259 -10.20 11.67 -16.85
N TYR A 260 -11.38 11.94 -16.27
CA TYR A 260 -11.47 12.69 -15.01
C TYR A 260 -10.91 11.90 -13.83
N SER A 261 -11.26 10.62 -13.70
CA SER A 261 -10.66 9.77 -12.66
C SER A 261 -9.16 9.59 -12.89
N CYS A 262 -8.72 9.38 -14.13
CA CYS A 262 -7.29 9.27 -14.44
C CYS A 262 -6.50 10.56 -14.14
N ALA A 263 -7.11 11.73 -14.34
CA ALA A 263 -6.51 13.02 -13.99
C ALA A 263 -6.39 13.19 -12.47
N PHE A 264 -7.43 12.78 -11.72
CA PHE A 264 -7.41 12.80 -10.24
C PHE A 264 -6.34 11.84 -9.70
N ASP A 265 -6.30 10.60 -10.19
CA ASP A 265 -5.28 9.61 -9.83
C ASP A 265 -3.87 10.13 -10.13
N ALA A 266 -3.68 10.79 -11.28
CA ALA A 266 -2.40 11.40 -11.65
C ALA A 266 -1.91 12.42 -10.61
N TYR A 267 -2.82 13.21 -10.06
CA TYR A 267 -2.50 14.21 -9.03
C TYR A 267 -2.14 13.55 -7.69
N ILE A 268 -2.87 12.52 -7.29
CA ILE A 268 -2.54 11.73 -6.10
C ILE A 268 -1.16 11.07 -6.24
N ASP A 269 -0.84 10.53 -7.41
CA ASP A 269 0.47 9.92 -7.69
C ASP A 269 1.61 10.94 -7.70
N PHE A 270 1.36 12.15 -8.21
CA PHE A 270 2.29 13.27 -8.08
C PHE A 270 2.62 13.58 -6.62
N LEU A 271 1.62 13.67 -5.75
CA LEU A 271 1.85 13.98 -4.32
C LEU A 271 2.64 12.88 -3.63
N LYS A 272 2.37 11.60 -3.94
CA LYS A 272 3.19 10.48 -3.45
C LYS A 272 4.64 10.61 -3.92
N PHE A 273 4.84 10.92 -5.20
CA PHE A 273 6.18 11.12 -5.78
C PHE A 273 6.92 12.31 -5.14
N ASN A 274 6.22 13.41 -4.87
CA ASN A 274 6.80 14.59 -4.23
C ASN A 274 7.13 14.36 -2.75
N SER A 275 6.26 13.64 -2.03
CA SER A 275 6.52 13.22 -0.65
C SER A 275 7.79 12.39 -0.54
N LEU A 276 8.04 11.50 -1.49
CA LEU A 276 9.29 10.70 -1.56
C LEU A 276 10.55 11.55 -1.82
N LYS A 277 10.42 12.73 -2.46
CA LYS A 277 11.54 13.66 -2.70
C LYS A 277 11.86 14.57 -1.51
N ASN A 278 10.87 14.88 -0.67
CA ASN A 278 11.00 15.82 0.45
C ASN A 278 11.42 15.16 1.77
N ILE A 279 11.72 13.86 1.77
CA ILE A 279 12.38 13.20 2.89
C ILE A 279 13.82 13.72 2.95
N PRO A 280 14.28 14.36 4.06
CA PRO A 280 15.68 14.71 4.22
C PRO A 280 16.56 13.51 3.90
N LYS A 281 17.59 13.68 3.07
CA LYS A 281 18.56 12.61 2.77
C LYS A 281 19.21 12.01 4.04
N ASN A 282 19.05 12.67 5.20
CA ASN A 282 19.52 12.21 6.51
C ASN A 282 18.46 11.48 7.37
N SER A 283 17.21 11.31 6.92
CA SER A 283 16.21 10.46 7.59
C SER A 283 15.89 9.17 6.82
N LEU A 284 16.52 8.97 5.66
CA LEU A 284 16.80 7.65 5.14
C LEU A 284 18.00 7.12 5.94
N LEU A 285 17.75 6.20 6.87
CA LEU A 285 18.84 5.39 7.42
C LEU A 285 19.62 4.80 6.24
N ASN A 286 20.92 5.08 6.25
CA ASN A 286 21.91 4.63 5.28
C ASN A 286 21.70 3.16 4.87
N GLU A 287 21.03 2.92 3.74
CA GLU A 287 21.42 1.79 2.90
C GLU A 287 22.67 2.25 2.15
N SER A 288 23.82 1.82 2.66
CA SER A 288 25.10 1.99 1.98
C SER A 288 25.04 1.31 0.60
N PRO A 289 25.21 2.03 -0.53
CA PRO A 289 25.24 1.46 -1.89
C PRO A 289 26.51 0.66 -2.22
N THR A 290 27.24 0.15 -1.24
CA THR A 290 28.65 -0.25 -1.41
C THR A 290 28.90 -1.67 -1.91
N GLU A 291 27.88 -2.52 -2.07
CA GLU A 291 28.11 -3.90 -2.55
C GLU A 291 28.12 -4.06 -4.08
N TYR A 292 27.64 -3.07 -4.85
CA TYR A 292 27.52 -3.17 -6.31
C TYR A 292 28.28 -2.09 -7.09
N LEU A 293 29.24 -1.44 -6.44
CA LEU A 293 30.07 -0.38 -7.00
C LEU A 293 31.55 -0.76 -6.89
N SER A 294 32.15 -1.12 -8.02
CA SER A 294 33.61 -1.30 -8.12
C SER A 294 34.19 -0.16 -8.95
N GLU A 295 35.10 0.62 -8.37
CA GLU A 295 35.82 1.73 -9.04
C GLU A 295 34.91 2.83 -9.66
N GLY A 296 33.68 2.99 -9.14
CA GLY A 296 32.70 3.95 -9.66
C GLY A 296 31.91 3.43 -10.87
N LYS A 297 31.96 2.13 -11.14
CA LYS A 297 31.13 1.42 -12.12
C LYS A 297 30.15 0.51 -11.42
N LEU A 298 28.94 0.44 -11.98
CA LEU A 298 27.89 -0.46 -11.50
C LEU A 298 28.24 -1.90 -11.90
N SER A 299 28.20 -2.82 -10.94
CA SER A 299 28.53 -4.24 -11.15
C SER A 299 27.30 -5.14 -11.33
N LYS A 300 26.09 -4.66 -11.01
CA LYS A 300 24.84 -5.41 -11.21
C LYS A 300 23.63 -4.49 -11.37
N ILE A 301 22.69 -4.87 -12.25
CA ILE A 301 21.38 -4.22 -12.36
C ILE A 301 20.44 -4.85 -11.33
N THR A 302 19.96 -4.07 -10.36
CA THR A 302 19.04 -4.53 -9.31
C THR A 302 17.63 -3.95 -9.43
N ASP A 303 17.45 -2.94 -10.29
CA ASP A 303 16.17 -2.26 -10.49
C ASP A 303 15.17 -3.13 -11.26
N LEU A 304 14.15 -3.61 -10.53
CA LEU A 304 13.13 -4.54 -11.04
C LEU A 304 12.31 -3.96 -12.21
N ASP A 305 12.02 -2.66 -12.18
CA ASP A 305 11.26 -2.00 -13.25
C ASP A 305 12.10 -1.88 -14.54
N LEU A 306 13.40 -1.65 -14.39
CA LEU A 306 14.34 -1.67 -15.51
C LEU A 306 14.52 -3.08 -16.07
N LEU A 307 14.66 -4.09 -15.20
CA LEU A 307 14.78 -5.50 -15.59
C LEU A 307 13.54 -5.96 -16.38
N GLN A 308 12.33 -5.63 -15.92
CA GLN A 308 11.09 -5.90 -16.65
C GLN A 308 11.03 -5.18 -17.99
N LYS A 309 11.54 -3.94 -18.05
CA LYS A 309 11.58 -3.15 -19.29
C LYS A 309 12.54 -3.74 -20.32
N ILE A 310 13.66 -4.34 -19.90
CA ILE A 310 14.65 -4.93 -20.82
C ILE A 310 14.41 -6.42 -21.13
N GLU A 311 13.60 -7.12 -20.33
CA GLU A 311 13.28 -8.55 -20.50
C GLU A 311 12.84 -8.94 -21.93
N PRO A 312 11.97 -8.19 -22.63
CA PRO A 312 11.58 -8.51 -24.01
C PRO A 312 12.75 -8.42 -25.00
N TYR A 313 13.70 -7.52 -24.74
CA TYR A 313 14.88 -7.31 -25.58
C TYR A 313 15.94 -8.39 -25.31
N LEU A 314 16.07 -8.83 -24.06
CA LEU A 314 16.89 -9.98 -23.68
C LEU A 314 16.39 -11.27 -24.35
N LYS A 315 15.07 -11.54 -24.28
CA LYS A 315 14.46 -12.72 -24.92
C LYS A 315 14.60 -12.76 -26.45
N SER A 316 14.70 -11.59 -27.08
CA SER A 316 14.90 -11.44 -28.53
C SER A 316 16.37 -11.24 -28.93
N ASN A 317 17.31 -11.45 -28.01
CA ASN A 317 18.76 -11.27 -28.19
C ASN A 317 19.18 -9.87 -28.68
N ARG A 318 18.38 -8.84 -28.41
CA ARG A 318 18.62 -7.44 -28.76
C ARG A 318 19.43 -6.74 -27.66
N ILE A 319 20.61 -7.27 -27.38
CA ILE A 319 21.46 -6.86 -26.24
C ILE A 319 21.88 -5.39 -26.32
N LEU A 320 22.20 -4.88 -27.51
CA LEU A 320 22.59 -3.48 -27.70
C LEU A 320 21.46 -2.52 -27.34
N THR A 321 20.23 -2.84 -27.75
CA THR A 321 19.02 -2.04 -27.43
C THR A 321 18.71 -2.10 -25.95
N ALA A 322 18.83 -3.27 -25.31
CA ALA A 322 18.70 -3.42 -23.86
C ALA A 322 19.76 -2.58 -23.11
N ALA A 323 21.02 -2.60 -23.56
CA ALA A 323 22.10 -1.82 -22.95
C ALA A 323 21.90 -0.31 -23.09
N GLN A 324 21.34 0.17 -24.21
CA GLN A 324 20.96 1.57 -24.38
C GLN A 324 19.83 1.97 -23.42
N ILE A 325 18.81 1.11 -23.23
CA ILE A 325 17.73 1.34 -22.27
C ILE A 325 18.26 1.42 -20.83
N VAL A 326 19.20 0.55 -20.47
CA VAL A 326 19.89 0.57 -19.15
C VAL A 326 20.71 1.84 -18.98
N GLY A 327 21.52 2.21 -19.98
CA GLY A 327 22.35 3.41 -19.93
C GLY A 327 21.53 4.70 -19.82
N GLU A 328 20.40 4.78 -20.51
CA GLU A 328 19.45 5.91 -20.40
C GLU A 328 18.74 5.92 -19.03
N TYR A 329 18.41 4.76 -18.46
CA TYR A 329 17.78 4.67 -17.14
C TYR A 329 18.69 5.19 -16.02
N TYR A 330 19.98 4.84 -16.07
CA TYR A 330 20.98 5.29 -15.09
C TYR A 330 21.74 6.55 -15.50
N LYS A 331 21.23 7.28 -16.50
CA LYS A 331 21.89 8.47 -17.03
C LYS A 331 22.15 9.49 -15.92
N ASN A 332 23.38 10.01 -15.89
CA ASN A 332 23.91 10.92 -14.86
C ASN A 332 24.16 10.31 -13.47
N GLN A 333 23.87 9.02 -13.25
CA GLN A 333 24.13 8.35 -11.96
C GLN A 333 25.49 7.65 -11.92
N TYR A 334 25.97 7.11 -13.05
CA TYR A 334 27.26 6.43 -13.15
C TYR A 334 28.08 6.96 -14.33
N VAL A 335 28.69 8.14 -14.13
CA VAL A 335 29.36 8.93 -15.19
C VAL A 335 30.59 8.24 -15.81
N LYS A 336 31.13 7.21 -15.15
CA LYS A 336 32.28 6.41 -15.63
C LYS A 336 31.88 5.18 -16.46
N MET A 337 30.59 4.91 -16.61
CA MET A 337 30.10 3.75 -17.37
C MET A 337 30.07 4.05 -18.87
N GLU A 338 30.76 3.22 -19.65
CA GLU A 338 30.73 3.26 -21.11
C GLU A 338 29.72 2.24 -21.66
N LEU A 339 29.34 2.36 -22.93
CA LEU A 339 28.40 1.44 -23.58
C LEU A 339 28.80 -0.05 -23.42
N LYS A 340 30.11 -0.34 -23.43
CA LYS A 340 30.65 -1.69 -23.20
C LYS A 340 30.35 -2.23 -21.80
N ASP A 341 30.33 -1.37 -20.79
CA ASP A 341 30.03 -1.75 -19.40
C ASP A 341 28.54 -2.06 -19.23
N TRP A 342 27.66 -1.27 -19.88
CA TRP A 342 26.23 -1.54 -19.92
C TRP A 342 25.88 -2.85 -20.64
N ILE A 343 26.55 -3.13 -21.75
CA ILE A 343 26.40 -4.41 -22.48
C ILE A 343 26.81 -5.59 -21.60
N LYS A 344 27.89 -5.46 -20.84
CA LYS A 344 28.33 -6.49 -19.88
C LYS A 344 27.26 -6.78 -18.82
N LEU A 345 26.71 -5.73 -18.20
CA LEU A 345 25.66 -5.86 -17.20
C LEU A 345 24.39 -6.52 -17.73
N VAL A 346 24.00 -6.18 -18.95
CA VAL A 346 22.82 -6.77 -19.62
C VAL A 346 23.05 -8.25 -19.94
N ASN A 347 24.26 -8.62 -20.36
CA ASN A 347 24.60 -10.03 -20.61
C ASN A 347 24.61 -10.85 -19.31
N ASP A 348 25.04 -10.27 -18.19
CA ASP A 348 25.01 -10.94 -16.88
C ASP A 348 23.57 -11.13 -16.34
N CYS A 349 22.56 -10.53 -16.99
CA CYS A 349 21.13 -10.74 -16.70
C CYS A 349 20.52 -11.90 -17.50
N LEU A 350 21.23 -12.46 -18.48
CA LEU A 350 20.78 -13.65 -19.20
C LEU A 350 20.94 -14.88 -18.29
N PRO A 351 19.95 -15.79 -18.23
CA PRO A 351 20.12 -17.06 -17.53
C PRO A 351 21.27 -17.84 -18.19
N LYS A 352 22.26 -18.25 -17.39
CA LYS A 352 23.35 -19.13 -17.82
C LYS A 352 22.90 -20.58 -17.97
#